data_AF-A0A2V7MFU5-F1
#
_entry.id   AF-A0A2V7MFU5-F1
#
_cell.length_a   1.000
_cell.length_b   1.000
_cell.length_c   1.000
_cell.angle_alpha   90.00
_cell.angle_beta   90.00
_cell.angle_gamma   90.00
#
_symmetry.space_group_name_H-M   'P 1'
#
loop_
_entity.id
_entity.type
_entity.pdbx_description
1 polymer ?
#
loop_
_entity_poly.entity_id
_entity_poly.type
_entity_poly.pdbx_seq_one_letter_code
_entity_poly.pdbx_strand_id
1 'polypeptide(L)'
;MLRRFLLHSFVGFVVIAVAGCERRGGCTGAWCGTLINAAVAEPGTLLPPSSEDIVANDIDEQLFLKLADVGPSENTIGDEDFQPLLAQKWEWDGPLTLVFHIDPRARWQDGPRVTAADVEFTFNAYTDSAVESPFRPKLLRIASVTQRDSLTTVFRFKERYPEMFYDAVYHMRILPAHLLRPVPRDQWRTAPFGRQPVGSGPYRFVQWLPAQS
;
A
#
# COMPACT_ATOMS: atom_id res chain seq x y z
N MET A 1 41.50 -47.13 -65.89
CA MET A 1 42.14 -46.06 -65.10
C MET A 1 41.26 -44.82 -65.16
N LEU A 2 41.29 -44.00 -64.10
CA LEU A 2 40.49 -42.78 -63.79
C LEU A 2 39.06 -43.05 -63.27
N ARG A 3 38.87 -43.27 -61.96
CA ARG A 3 38.71 -42.30 -60.82
C ARG A 3 37.35 -41.57 -60.76
N ARG A 4 36.48 -42.16 -59.92
CA ARG A 4 35.40 -41.63 -59.07
C ARG A 4 35.33 -40.10 -58.91
N PHE A 5 34.10 -39.57 -58.98
CA PHE A 5 33.61 -38.54 -58.06
C PHE A 5 32.13 -38.80 -57.73
N LEU A 6 31.85 -39.11 -56.47
CA LEU A 6 30.51 -39.22 -55.88
C LEU A 6 30.09 -37.83 -55.41
N LEU A 7 29.03 -37.26 -55.98
CA LEU A 7 28.38 -36.07 -55.44
C LEU A 7 27.24 -36.51 -54.52
N HIS A 8 27.43 -36.41 -53.21
CA HIS A 8 26.35 -36.56 -52.23
C HIS A 8 25.60 -35.22 -52.16
N SER A 9 24.37 -35.17 -52.67
CA SER A 9 23.46 -34.03 -52.45
C SER A 9 23.02 -34.01 -50.99
N PHE A 10 23.58 -33.08 -50.23
CA PHE A 10 23.17 -32.78 -48.86
C PHE A 10 21.91 -31.90 -48.93
N VAL A 11 20.74 -32.48 -48.71
CA VAL A 11 19.48 -31.72 -48.55
C VAL A 11 19.52 -31.06 -47.18
N GLY A 12 19.90 -29.77 -47.14
CA GLY A 12 19.84 -28.95 -45.94
C GLY A 12 18.39 -28.58 -45.63
N PHE A 13 17.84 -29.16 -44.57
CA PHE A 13 16.56 -28.75 -43.98
C PHE A 13 16.77 -27.39 -43.30
N VAL A 14 16.32 -26.31 -43.92
CA VAL A 14 16.27 -24.99 -43.27
C VAL A 14 15.08 -25.01 -42.30
N VAL A 15 15.36 -25.22 -41.03
CA VAL A 15 14.39 -24.98 -39.96
C VAL A 15 14.31 -23.48 -39.76
N ILE A 16 13.26 -22.85 -40.32
CA ILE A 16 12.91 -21.47 -40.01
C ILE A 16 12.39 -21.48 -38.56
N ALA A 17 13.26 -21.14 -37.62
CA ALA A 17 12.85 -20.81 -36.26
C ALA A 17 12.08 -19.49 -36.32
N VAL A 18 10.75 -19.57 -36.35
CA VAL A 18 9.90 -18.40 -36.11
C VAL A 18 10.13 -18.01 -34.66
N ALA A 19 11.00 -17.03 -34.44
CA ALA A 19 11.08 -16.32 -33.17
C ALA A 19 9.77 -15.56 -32.99
N GLY A 20 8.75 -16.27 -32.48
CA GLY A 20 7.56 -15.61 -31.96
C GLY A 20 8.03 -14.70 -30.83
N CYS A 21 7.89 -13.38 -31.01
CA CYS A 21 7.85 -12.47 -29.87
C CYS A 21 6.72 -12.95 -28.98
N GLU A 22 7.06 -13.71 -27.95
CA GLU A 22 6.15 -14.12 -26.92
C GLU A 22 5.72 -12.82 -26.22
N ARG A 23 4.56 -12.29 -26.64
CA ARG A 23 3.84 -11.30 -25.85
C ARG A 23 3.52 -12.00 -24.54
N ARG A 24 4.37 -11.82 -23.53
CA ARG A 24 4.02 -12.09 -22.12
C ARG A 24 2.63 -11.51 -21.93
N GLY A 25 1.65 -12.36 -21.64
CA GLY A 25 0.22 -12.06 -21.73
C GLY A 25 -0.09 -10.67 -21.21
N GLY A 26 -0.25 -9.72 -22.13
CA GLY A 26 -0.49 -8.32 -21.82
C GLY A 26 -1.98 -8.12 -21.63
N CYS A 27 -2.33 -7.26 -20.68
CA CYS A 27 -3.69 -6.77 -20.53
C CYS A 27 -4.26 -6.25 -21.87
N THR A 28 -5.58 -6.18 -21.98
CA THR A 28 -6.26 -5.62 -23.15
C THR A 28 -7.31 -4.62 -22.70
N GLY A 29 -7.40 -3.48 -23.38
CA GLY A 29 -8.37 -2.42 -23.07
C GLY A 29 -7.73 -1.05 -22.95
N ALA A 30 -8.55 0.00 -22.84
CA ALA A 30 -8.11 1.40 -22.77
C ALA A 30 -7.20 1.71 -21.57
N TRP A 31 -7.25 0.87 -20.53
CA TRP A 31 -6.48 1.01 -19.29
C TRP A 31 -5.28 0.06 -19.21
N CYS A 32 -4.94 -0.62 -20.31
CA CYS A 32 -3.77 -1.46 -20.35
C CYS A 32 -2.51 -0.65 -20.67
N GLY A 33 -1.48 -0.79 -19.85
CA GLY A 33 -0.16 -0.22 -20.09
C GLY A 33 0.72 -0.26 -18.86
N THR A 34 1.94 0.25 -19.01
CA THR A 34 2.85 0.53 -17.91
C THR A 34 2.94 2.03 -17.74
N LEU A 35 2.59 2.53 -16.57
CA LEU A 35 2.90 3.90 -16.17
C LEU A 35 4.33 3.93 -15.63
N ILE A 36 5.16 4.82 -16.18
CA ILE A 36 6.50 5.11 -15.66
C ILE A 36 6.44 6.49 -15.03
N ASN A 37 6.60 6.56 -13.71
CA ASN A 37 6.78 7.81 -12.98
C ASN A 37 8.27 7.99 -12.68
N ALA A 38 8.86 9.09 -13.16
CA ALA A 38 10.25 9.42 -12.90
C ALA A 38 10.36 10.13 -11.54
N ALA A 39 10.95 9.45 -10.56
CA ALA A 39 11.21 10.03 -9.25
C ALA A 39 12.53 10.80 -9.24
N VAL A 40 12.56 11.93 -8.53
CA VAL A 40 13.75 12.79 -8.42
C VAL A 40 14.75 12.33 -7.35
N ALA A 41 14.39 11.31 -6.56
CA ALA A 41 15.22 10.73 -5.51
C ALA A 41 14.83 9.26 -5.24
N GLU A 42 15.75 8.48 -4.67
CA GLU A 42 15.47 7.15 -4.14
C GLU A 42 14.92 7.28 -2.70
N PRO A 43 13.75 6.69 -2.37
CA PRO A 43 13.21 6.74 -1.02
C PRO A 43 14.07 5.95 -0.02
N GLY A 44 14.09 6.36 1.25
CA GLY A 44 14.85 5.63 2.28
C GLY A 44 14.23 4.28 2.65
N THR A 45 12.89 4.26 2.74
CA THR A 45 12.04 3.14 3.17
C THR A 45 10.63 3.30 2.58
N LEU A 46 9.92 2.19 2.41
CA LEU A 46 8.48 2.13 2.07
C LEU A 46 7.71 1.55 3.26
N LEU A 47 7.85 2.21 4.40
CA LEU A 47 7.14 1.91 5.63
C LEU A 47 6.45 3.21 6.08
N PRO A 48 5.13 3.35 5.86
CA PRO A 48 4.43 4.63 5.94
C PRO A 48 4.69 5.52 7.17
N PRO A 49 4.76 5.01 8.42
CA PRO A 49 5.04 5.88 9.55
C PRO A 49 6.51 6.33 9.65
N SER A 50 7.43 5.72 8.91
CA SER A 50 8.88 6.03 8.88
C SER A 50 9.32 6.76 7.60
N SER A 51 8.42 6.94 6.63
CA SER A 51 8.66 7.68 5.39
C SER A 51 8.74 9.19 5.66
N GLU A 52 9.79 9.85 5.15
CA GLU A 52 10.07 11.28 5.43
C GLU A 52 10.08 12.16 4.19
N ASP A 53 10.02 11.57 3.00
CA ASP A 53 10.09 12.27 1.73
C ASP A 53 8.82 12.03 0.89
N ILE A 54 8.56 12.96 -0.03
CA ILE A 54 7.34 12.92 -0.85
C ILE A 54 7.32 11.72 -1.81
N VAL A 55 8.49 11.24 -2.26
CA VAL A 55 8.58 10.10 -3.17
C VAL A 55 8.15 8.82 -2.46
N ALA A 56 8.65 8.60 -1.23
CA ALA A 56 8.22 7.47 -0.40
C ALA A 56 6.71 7.52 -0.15
N ASN A 57 6.17 8.69 0.18
CA ASN A 57 4.74 8.85 0.41
C ASN A 57 3.91 8.52 -0.85
N ASP A 58 4.28 9.05 -2.02
CA ASP A 58 3.59 8.80 -3.30
C ASP A 58 3.57 7.30 -3.67
N ILE A 59 4.62 6.56 -3.31
CA ILE A 59 4.67 5.10 -3.49
C ILE A 59 3.83 4.41 -2.43
N ASP A 60 3.91 4.82 -1.16
CA ASP A 60 3.14 4.26 -0.06
C ASP A 60 1.63 4.39 -0.30
N GLU A 61 1.15 5.49 -0.92
CA GLU A 61 -0.27 5.65 -1.28
C GLU A 61 -0.78 4.60 -2.27
N GLN A 62 0.12 4.04 -3.09
CA GLN A 62 -0.21 2.98 -4.05
C GLN A 62 -0.19 1.58 -3.42
N LEU A 63 0.62 1.40 -2.37
CA LEU A 63 0.85 0.12 -1.72
C LEU A 63 -0.10 -0.12 -0.54
N PHE A 64 -0.47 0.92 0.21
CA PHE A 64 -1.25 0.79 1.45
C PHE A 64 -2.52 1.63 1.39
N LEU A 65 -3.65 1.04 1.77
CA LEU A 65 -4.93 1.75 1.79
C LEU A 65 -5.16 2.45 3.13
N LYS A 66 -5.94 3.54 3.07
CA LYS A 66 -6.58 4.19 4.21
C LYS A 66 -7.91 3.48 4.54
N LEU A 67 -8.57 3.88 5.63
CA LEU A 67 -9.94 3.44 5.93
C LEU A 67 -10.97 4.00 4.96
N ALA A 68 -10.84 5.29 4.65
CA ALA A 68 -11.64 6.03 3.67
C ALA A 68 -10.73 7.10 3.04
N ASP A 69 -11.16 7.67 1.92
CA ASP A 69 -10.45 8.79 1.28
C ASP A 69 -11.36 9.97 0.98
N VAL A 70 -10.77 11.14 0.75
CA VAL A 70 -11.50 12.34 0.35
C VAL A 70 -12.13 12.12 -1.01
N GLY A 71 -13.39 12.50 -1.16
CA GLY A 71 -14.12 12.39 -2.40
C GLY A 71 -13.82 13.51 -3.40
N PRO A 72 -14.58 13.55 -4.51
CA PRO A 72 -14.30 14.42 -5.64
C PRO A 72 -14.49 15.91 -5.35
N SER A 73 -15.19 16.29 -4.27
CA SER A 73 -15.34 17.71 -3.92
C SER A 73 -14.14 18.25 -3.12
N GLU A 74 -13.20 17.38 -2.73
CA GLU A 74 -12.03 17.69 -1.91
C GLU A 74 -12.38 18.27 -0.53
N ASN A 75 -13.61 18.02 -0.05
CA ASN A 75 -14.06 18.55 1.23
C ASN A 75 -13.50 17.73 2.40
N THR A 76 -12.72 18.39 3.27
CA THR A 76 -12.14 17.78 4.48
C THR A 76 -13.00 17.99 5.73
N ILE A 77 -14.09 18.75 5.63
CA ILE A 77 -14.95 19.12 6.76
C ILE A 77 -16.13 18.17 6.88
N GLY A 78 -16.30 17.59 8.06
CA GLY A 78 -17.30 16.53 8.27
C GLY A 78 -16.90 15.24 7.55
N ASP A 79 -17.88 14.39 7.24
CA ASP A 79 -17.68 13.07 6.64
C ASP A 79 -18.45 12.83 5.33
N GLU A 80 -19.23 13.80 4.87
CA GLU A 80 -20.18 13.64 3.76
C GLU A 80 -19.52 13.36 2.39
N ASP A 81 -18.32 13.88 2.15
CA ASP A 81 -17.61 13.69 0.88
C ASP A 81 -16.67 12.49 0.90
N PHE A 82 -16.47 11.82 2.03
CA PHE A 82 -15.50 10.73 2.11
C PHE A 82 -16.04 9.45 1.46
N GLN A 83 -15.14 8.70 0.83
CA GLN A 83 -15.44 7.47 0.12
C GLN A 83 -14.82 6.25 0.83
N PRO A 84 -15.56 5.13 0.95
CA PRO A 84 -15.06 3.86 1.47
C PRO A 84 -13.78 3.36 0.78
N LEU A 85 -12.80 2.93 1.58
CA LEU A 85 -11.66 2.12 1.14
C LEU A 85 -11.63 0.80 1.92
N LEU A 86 -10.77 0.67 2.94
CA LEU A 86 -10.75 -0.52 3.81
C LEU A 86 -11.99 -0.61 4.71
N ALA A 87 -12.57 0.53 5.09
CA ALA A 87 -13.86 0.57 5.77
C ALA A 87 -14.99 0.59 4.73
N GLN A 88 -16.00 -0.26 4.94
CA GLN A 88 -17.21 -0.27 4.10
C GLN A 88 -18.26 0.77 4.53
N LYS A 89 -18.22 1.21 5.79
CA LYS A 89 -19.11 2.25 6.35
C LYS A 89 -18.57 2.76 7.69
N TRP A 90 -19.17 3.82 8.19
CA TRP A 90 -18.89 4.41 9.50
C TRP A 90 -20.14 5.05 10.11
N GLU A 91 -20.05 5.35 11.41
CA GLU A 91 -21.04 6.14 12.13
C GLU A 91 -20.42 6.92 13.28
N TRP A 92 -21.09 8.01 13.67
CA TRP A 92 -20.80 8.76 14.89
C TRP A 92 -21.60 8.19 16.06
N ASP A 93 -20.90 7.79 17.13
CA ASP A 93 -21.48 7.34 18.40
C ASP A 93 -21.34 8.46 19.46
N GLY A 94 -22.09 9.53 19.24
CA GLY A 94 -21.95 10.80 19.95
C GLY A 94 -20.92 11.74 19.32
N PRO A 95 -20.63 12.90 19.97
CA PRO A 95 -19.90 14.00 19.33
C PRO A 95 -18.39 13.78 19.19
N LEU A 96 -17.82 12.77 19.86
CA LEU A 96 -16.38 12.52 19.97
C LEU A 96 -15.98 11.07 19.69
N THR A 97 -16.91 10.25 19.19
CA THR A 97 -16.65 8.84 18.90
C THR A 97 -17.01 8.54 17.46
N LEU A 98 -16.03 8.08 16.69
CA LEU A 98 -16.20 7.64 15.31
C LEU A 98 -15.96 6.13 15.24
N VAL A 99 -16.91 5.41 14.66
CA VAL A 99 -16.86 3.95 14.53
C VAL A 99 -16.74 3.59 13.06
N PHE A 100 -15.75 2.79 12.71
CA PHE A 100 -15.59 2.25 11.35
C PHE A 100 -15.86 0.75 11.32
N HIS A 101 -16.51 0.30 10.25
CA HIS A 101 -16.73 -1.10 9.93
C HIS A 101 -15.87 -1.48 8.73
N ILE A 102 -14.92 -2.40 8.93
CA ILE A 102 -13.98 -2.87 7.91
C ILE A 102 -14.70 -3.80 6.93
N ASP A 103 -14.44 -3.65 5.63
CA ASP A 103 -14.97 -4.56 4.62
C ASP A 103 -14.46 -5.98 4.90
N PRO A 104 -15.33 -6.97 5.15
CA PRO A 104 -14.91 -8.34 5.43
C PRO A 104 -14.11 -8.97 4.27
N ARG A 105 -14.17 -8.40 3.06
CA ARG A 105 -13.40 -8.84 1.88
C ARG A 105 -12.01 -8.20 1.80
N ALA A 106 -11.67 -7.21 2.62
CA ALA A 106 -10.36 -6.59 2.64
C ALA A 106 -9.27 -7.62 2.99
N ARG A 107 -8.18 -7.62 2.20
CA ARG A 107 -7.06 -8.56 2.33
C ARG A 107 -5.73 -7.85 2.20
N TRP A 108 -4.76 -8.34 2.94
CA TRP A 108 -3.35 -8.10 2.65
C TRP A 108 -2.93 -8.89 1.41
N GLN A 109 -1.91 -8.41 0.72
CA GLN A 109 -1.43 -9.04 -0.52
C GLN A 109 -0.77 -10.42 -0.30
N ASP A 110 -0.42 -10.77 0.95
CA ASP A 110 0.05 -12.09 1.37
C ASP A 110 -1.08 -13.04 1.80
N GLY A 111 -2.34 -12.58 1.82
CA GLY A 111 -3.54 -13.42 1.96
C GLY A 111 -4.39 -13.23 3.23
N PRO A 112 -3.85 -12.91 4.42
CA PRO A 112 -4.66 -12.64 5.61
C PRO A 112 -5.68 -11.50 5.42
N ARG A 113 -6.71 -11.50 6.27
CA ARG A 113 -7.71 -10.41 6.29
C ARG A 113 -7.13 -9.16 6.94
N VAL A 114 -7.54 -8.01 6.45
CA VAL A 114 -7.40 -6.74 7.19
C VAL A 114 -8.42 -6.74 8.31
N THR A 115 -8.02 -6.34 9.52
CA THR A 115 -8.82 -6.39 10.73
C THR A 115 -8.74 -5.10 11.55
N ALA A 116 -9.64 -4.93 12.52
CA ALA A 116 -9.61 -3.79 13.43
C ALA A 116 -8.33 -3.76 14.29
N ALA A 117 -7.72 -4.93 14.55
CA ALA A 117 -6.43 -5.05 15.21
C ALA A 117 -5.29 -4.40 14.41
N ASP A 118 -5.38 -4.40 13.08
CA ASP A 118 -4.41 -3.72 12.21
C ASP A 118 -4.55 -2.20 12.33
N VAL A 119 -5.77 -1.69 12.45
CA VAL A 119 -6.04 -0.25 12.61
C VAL A 119 -5.53 0.25 13.96
N GLU A 120 -5.86 -0.45 15.05
CA GLU A 120 -5.36 -0.12 16.39
C GLU A 120 -3.83 -0.19 16.43
N PHE A 121 -3.24 -1.25 15.86
CA PHE A 121 -1.79 -1.38 15.75
C PHE A 121 -1.15 -0.23 14.98
N THR A 122 -1.79 0.20 13.90
CA THR A 122 -1.34 1.31 13.06
C THR A 122 -1.34 2.62 13.83
N PHE A 123 -2.46 2.97 14.48
CA PHE A 123 -2.55 4.20 15.27
C PHE A 123 -1.48 4.23 16.37
N ASN A 124 -1.29 3.11 17.07
CA ASN A 124 -0.25 2.99 18.09
C ASN A 124 1.16 3.16 17.49
N ALA A 125 1.41 2.61 16.29
CA ALA A 125 2.69 2.77 15.59
C ALA A 125 3.00 4.23 15.26
N TYR A 126 2.04 4.94 14.68
CA TYR A 126 2.20 6.32 14.26
C TYR A 126 2.35 7.29 15.45
N THR A 127 1.81 6.93 16.62
CA THR A 127 1.84 7.79 17.81
C THR A 127 2.96 7.45 18.81
N ASP A 128 3.64 6.31 18.62
CA ASP A 128 4.80 5.90 19.38
C ASP A 128 6.00 6.82 19.07
N SER A 129 6.62 7.36 20.13
CA SER A 129 7.80 8.20 20.00
C SER A 129 9.01 7.46 19.46
N ALA A 130 9.11 6.14 19.64
CA ALA A 130 10.22 5.34 19.12
C ALA A 130 10.22 5.23 17.59
N VAL A 131 9.06 5.42 16.95
CA VAL A 131 8.95 5.41 15.48
C VAL A 131 9.29 6.78 14.87
N GLU A 132 9.19 7.85 15.68
CA GLU A 132 9.45 9.25 15.27
C GLU A 132 8.67 9.67 14.01
N SER A 133 7.41 9.23 13.90
CA SER A 133 6.64 9.49 12.69
C SER A 133 6.41 10.99 12.43
N PRO A 134 6.65 11.50 11.20
CA PRO A 134 6.37 12.90 10.87
C PRO A 134 4.87 13.24 10.93
N PHE A 135 4.00 12.22 10.87
CA PHE A 135 2.55 12.38 10.96
C PHE A 135 2.02 12.38 12.39
N ARG A 136 2.84 12.02 13.39
CA ARG A 136 2.44 12.00 14.81
C ARG A 136 1.75 13.29 15.28
N PRO A 137 2.24 14.51 14.96
CA PRO A 137 1.58 15.75 15.37
C PRO A 137 0.13 15.89 14.88
N LYS A 138 -0.20 15.29 13.73
CA LYS A 138 -1.56 15.33 13.15
C LYS A 138 -2.56 14.45 13.90
N LEU A 139 -2.07 13.47 14.65
CA LEU A 139 -2.90 12.48 15.36
C LEU A 139 -3.12 12.82 16.83
N LEU A 140 -2.51 13.88 17.36
CA LEU A 140 -2.53 14.21 18.79
C LEU A 140 -3.93 14.52 19.35
N ARG A 141 -4.89 14.87 18.51
CA ARG A 141 -6.29 15.13 18.90
C ARG A 141 -7.15 13.87 19.00
N ILE A 142 -6.66 12.73 18.51
CA ILE A 142 -7.26 11.42 18.71
C ILE A 142 -6.74 10.88 20.05
N ALA A 143 -7.64 10.63 20.99
CA ALA A 143 -7.33 10.13 22.32
C ALA A 143 -6.96 8.63 22.31
N SER A 144 -7.67 7.84 21.51
CA SER A 144 -7.43 6.39 21.39
C SER A 144 -8.09 5.83 20.13
N VAL A 145 -7.54 4.72 19.65
CA VAL A 145 -8.17 3.82 18.67
C VAL A 145 -8.19 2.43 19.28
N THR A 146 -9.36 1.83 19.37
CA THR A 146 -9.55 0.50 19.98
C THR A 146 -10.43 -0.36 19.10
N GLN A 147 -10.17 -1.67 19.04
CA GLN A 147 -11.10 -2.60 18.42
C GLN A 147 -12.25 -3.01 19.36
N ARG A 148 -13.48 -3.05 18.84
CA ARG A 148 -14.64 -3.64 19.53
C ARG A 148 -14.77 -5.14 19.21
N ASP A 149 -14.48 -5.50 17.97
CA ASP A 149 -14.40 -6.86 17.44
C ASP A 149 -13.44 -6.89 16.24
N SER A 150 -13.33 -8.00 15.51
CA SER A 150 -12.37 -8.15 14.42
C SER A 150 -12.57 -7.18 13.24
N LEU A 151 -13.77 -6.62 13.05
CA LEU A 151 -14.10 -5.74 11.93
C LEU A 151 -14.59 -4.35 12.36
N THR A 152 -14.71 -4.10 13.67
CA THR A 152 -15.17 -2.82 14.20
C THR A 152 -14.07 -2.11 14.97
N THR A 153 -13.66 -0.93 14.50
CA THR A 153 -12.68 -0.06 15.18
C THR A 153 -13.34 1.23 15.65
N VAL A 154 -12.93 1.71 16.82
CA VAL A 154 -13.53 2.84 17.52
C VAL A 154 -12.47 3.89 17.80
N PHE A 155 -12.64 5.05 17.21
CA PHE A 155 -11.81 6.24 17.41
C PHE A 155 -12.48 7.14 18.44
N ARG A 156 -11.72 7.59 19.44
CA ARG A 156 -12.17 8.60 20.42
C ARG A 156 -11.33 9.84 20.29
N PHE A 157 -11.96 10.99 20.22
CA PHE A 157 -11.30 12.30 20.11
C PHE A 157 -11.30 13.05 21.44
N LYS A 158 -10.34 13.95 21.61
CA LYS A 158 -10.19 14.76 22.83
C LYS A 158 -11.16 15.94 22.87
N GLU A 159 -11.47 16.50 21.72
CA GLU A 159 -12.33 17.67 21.55
C GLU A 159 -12.97 17.67 20.17
N ARG A 160 -14.02 18.48 20.00
CA ARG A 160 -14.75 18.59 18.73
C ARG A 160 -14.09 19.63 17.84
N TYR A 161 -13.81 19.27 16.59
CA TYR A 161 -13.30 20.19 15.58
C TYR A 161 -13.75 19.74 14.17
N PRO A 162 -13.73 20.64 13.17
CA PRO A 162 -14.33 20.35 11.86
C PRO A 162 -13.70 19.16 11.08
N GLU A 163 -12.40 18.94 11.24
CA GLU A 163 -11.61 17.96 10.48
C GLU A 163 -11.37 16.63 11.22
N MET A 164 -12.18 16.29 12.22
CA MET A 164 -12.01 15.04 12.98
C MET A 164 -11.98 13.80 12.08
N PHE A 165 -12.89 13.73 11.10
CA PHE A 165 -12.94 12.60 10.17
C PHE A 165 -11.68 12.54 9.31
N TYR A 166 -11.26 13.67 8.74
CA TYR A 166 -10.04 13.78 7.95
C TYR A 166 -8.81 13.30 8.72
N ASP A 167 -8.62 13.76 9.96
CA ASP A 167 -7.48 13.35 10.79
C ASP A 167 -7.49 11.84 11.11
N ALA A 168 -8.66 11.20 11.18
CA ALA A 168 -8.78 9.77 11.44
C ALA A 168 -8.39 8.89 10.25
N VAL A 169 -8.46 9.40 9.02
CA VAL A 169 -8.30 8.58 7.80
C VAL A 169 -7.13 8.99 6.92
N TYR A 170 -6.77 10.28 6.87
CA TYR A 170 -5.85 10.78 5.86
C TYR A 170 -4.38 10.51 6.18
N HIS A 171 -3.97 10.72 7.44
CA HIS A 171 -2.55 10.68 7.83
C HIS A 171 -2.01 9.27 8.09
N MET A 172 -2.87 8.25 8.07
CA MET A 172 -2.51 6.87 8.37
C MET A 172 -2.78 5.95 7.19
N ARG A 173 -1.75 5.21 6.78
CA ARG A 173 -1.90 4.02 5.96
C ARG A 173 -2.00 2.82 6.89
N ILE A 174 -3.00 1.96 6.69
CA ILE A 174 -3.16 0.79 7.56
C ILE A 174 -2.00 -0.17 7.32
N LEU A 175 -1.45 -0.72 8.40
CA LEU A 175 -0.25 -1.56 8.41
C LEU A 175 -0.57 -3.01 8.78
N PRO A 176 0.11 -4.02 8.20
CA PRO A 176 -0.08 -5.42 8.52
C PRO A 176 0.52 -5.75 9.88
N ALA A 177 -0.31 -5.80 10.93
CA ALA A 177 0.17 -6.02 12.29
C ALA A 177 0.87 -7.38 12.44
N HIS A 178 0.45 -8.39 11.69
CA HIS A 178 1.05 -9.74 11.73
C HIS A 178 2.50 -9.77 11.25
N LEU A 179 2.91 -8.85 10.37
CA LEU A 179 4.28 -8.76 9.87
C LEU A 179 5.15 -7.83 10.71
N LEU A 180 4.54 -6.78 11.27
CA LEU A 180 5.27 -5.68 11.90
C LEU A 180 5.32 -5.78 13.44
N ARG A 181 4.43 -6.54 14.09
CA ARG A 181 4.49 -6.77 15.55
C ARG A 181 5.82 -7.35 16.05
N PRO A 182 6.47 -8.29 15.36
CA PRO A 182 7.75 -8.85 15.82
C PRO A 182 8.94 -7.90 15.67
N VAL A 183 8.78 -6.78 14.95
CA VAL A 183 9.87 -5.84 14.68
C VAL A 183 9.86 -4.72 15.72
N PRO A 184 10.95 -4.53 16.50
CA PRO A 184 11.06 -3.43 17.46
C PRO A 184 10.86 -2.06 16.80
N ARG A 185 10.02 -1.20 17.40
CA ARG A 185 9.59 0.08 16.82
C ARG A 185 10.74 1.03 16.47
N ASP A 186 11.77 1.05 17.29
CA ASP A 186 12.99 1.83 17.11
C ASP A 186 13.87 1.33 15.94
N GLN A 187 13.58 0.16 15.37
CA GLN A 187 14.30 -0.42 14.23
C GLN A 187 13.54 -0.29 12.91
N TRP A 188 12.35 0.31 12.90
CA TRP A 188 11.46 0.35 11.74
C TRP A 188 12.06 1.04 10.52
N ARG A 189 12.85 2.10 10.73
CA ARG A 189 13.48 2.87 9.65
C ARG A 189 14.41 2.03 8.78
N THR A 190 15.02 0.99 9.34
CA THR A 190 15.95 0.09 8.65
C THR A 190 15.40 -1.33 8.52
N ALA A 191 14.15 -1.55 8.89
CA ALA A 191 13.53 -2.87 8.84
C ALA A 191 13.45 -3.38 7.39
N PRO A 192 13.73 -4.67 7.13
CA PRO A 192 13.61 -5.26 5.79
C PRO A 192 12.24 -5.07 5.15
N PHE A 193 11.18 -4.98 5.96
CA PHE A 193 9.82 -4.70 5.49
C PHE A 193 9.76 -3.43 4.62
N GLY A 194 10.49 -2.37 5.00
CA GLY A 194 10.53 -1.12 4.24
C GLY A 194 11.17 -1.25 2.85
N ARG A 195 11.92 -2.32 2.58
CA ARG A 195 12.48 -2.62 1.25
C ARG A 195 11.68 -3.67 0.48
N GLN A 196 10.73 -4.34 1.15
CA GLN A 196 9.87 -5.39 0.58
C GLN A 196 8.47 -5.35 1.23
N PRO A 197 7.73 -4.23 1.07
CA PRO A 197 6.47 -4.05 1.77
C PRO A 197 5.38 -5.00 1.26
N VAL A 198 4.54 -5.46 2.18
CA VAL A 198 3.29 -6.15 1.86
C VAL A 198 2.15 -5.21 2.19
N GLY A 199 1.45 -4.76 1.16
CA GLY A 199 0.38 -3.79 1.27
C GLY A 199 -1.02 -4.37 1.12
N SER A 200 -2.01 -3.49 1.10
CA SER A 200 -3.42 -3.78 0.81
C SER A 200 -3.94 -2.99 -0.41
N GLY A 201 -3.07 -2.19 -1.03
CA GLY A 201 -3.37 -1.27 -2.12
C GLY A 201 -3.54 -1.96 -3.48
N PRO A 202 -3.93 -1.16 -4.49
CA PRO A 202 -4.14 -1.65 -5.86
C PRO A 202 -2.86 -2.10 -6.53
N TYR A 203 -1.68 -1.65 -6.06
CA TYR A 203 -0.38 -2.08 -6.56
C TYR A 203 0.33 -2.94 -5.52
N ARG A 204 1.00 -3.99 -6.01
CA ARG A 204 1.87 -4.85 -5.21
C ARG A 204 3.32 -4.49 -5.49
N PHE A 205 4.13 -4.40 -4.44
CA PHE A 205 5.57 -4.27 -4.59
C PHE A 205 6.15 -5.53 -5.26
N VAL A 206 6.95 -5.32 -6.32
CA VAL A 206 7.60 -6.42 -7.05
C VAL A 206 9.10 -6.44 -6.80
N GLN A 207 9.75 -5.29 -6.93
CA GLN A 207 11.20 -5.19 -6.80
C GLN A 207 11.63 -3.75 -6.50
N TRP A 208 12.80 -3.65 -5.85
CA TRP A 208 13.54 -2.42 -5.65
C TRP A 208 14.92 -2.61 -6.25
N LEU A 209 15.27 -1.79 -7.25
CA LEU A 209 16.59 -1.76 -7.87
C LEU A 209 17.33 -0.50 -7.41
N PRO A 210 18.31 -0.60 -6.50
CA PRO A 210 19.01 0.56 -5.98
C PRO A 210 19.74 1.35 -7.08
N ALA A 211 19.80 2.68 -6.94
CA ALA A 211 20.55 3.58 -7.82
C ALA A 211 20.15 3.53 -9.32
N GLN A 212 18.87 3.27 -9.63
CA GLN A 212 18.31 3.33 -10.98
C GLN A 212 17.20 4.40 -11.14
N SER A 213 17.40 5.59 -10.56
CA SER A 213 16.55 6.78 -10.75
C SER A 213 16.84 7.49 -12.06
#